data_AF-A0A438C824-F1
#
_entry.id   AF-A0A438C824-F1
#
_cell.length_a   1.000
_cell.length_b   1.000
_cell.length_c   1.000
_cell.angle_alpha   90.00
_cell.angle_beta   90.00
_cell.angle_gamma   90.00
#
_symmetry.space_group_name_H-M   'P 1'
#
loop_
_entity.id
_entity.type
_entity.pdbx_description
1 polymer ?
#
loop_
_entity_poly.entity_id
_entity_poly.type
_entity_poly.pdbx_seq_one_letter_code
_entity_poly.pdbx_strand_id
1 'polypeptide(L)'
;MPSYFTNITRFASFLGPFNVFSSSPPSLQFHLHLHLHHRHLSLLFAILFLTFLTALFFNYSLPTVFVSFVHEGITLNSLLVSQTSSLHCFAMAISSSSFCSSSSSFERGYDVFLSFRGEDTRNNFTAHLYKELRTKGINTFIDDDKLDRGQVISPALVAAIENSMFSIIVLSENYASSRWCLEELVKILECKESRGQRVLPIFYNVDPSDVRKHMGKFGEALAKHEENFKENMGRVQIWRDALTQVANLSGWDSRNK
;
A
#
# COMPACT_ATOMS: atom_id res chain seq x y z
N MET A 1 31.57 11.10 -18.11
CA MET A 1 31.11 10.89 -16.72
C MET A 1 31.20 12.24 -16.00
N PRO A 2 30.19 13.12 -16.14
CA PRO A 2 29.23 13.34 -15.04
C PRO A 2 27.87 13.90 -15.52
N SER A 3 26.83 13.07 -15.64
CA SER A 3 25.44 13.54 -15.81
C SER A 3 24.40 12.57 -15.23
N TYR A 4 24.85 11.50 -14.56
CA TYR A 4 24.00 10.44 -14.03
C TYR A 4 23.47 10.71 -12.61
N PHE A 5 24.10 11.62 -11.86
CA PHE A 5 23.74 11.88 -10.47
C PHE A 5 22.52 12.79 -10.30
N THR A 6 22.17 13.61 -11.30
CA THR A 6 21.14 14.65 -11.16
C THR A 6 19.72 14.09 -11.06
N ASN A 7 19.45 12.91 -11.65
CA ASN A 7 18.12 12.29 -11.64
C ASN A 7 17.84 11.46 -10.37
N ILE A 8 18.88 10.90 -9.72
CA ILE A 8 18.75 10.18 -8.43
C ILE A 8 18.45 11.17 -7.28
N THR A 9 18.93 12.41 -7.38
CA THR A 9 18.61 13.46 -6.39
C THR A 9 17.12 13.79 -6.39
N ARG A 10 16.47 13.77 -7.56
CA ARG A 10 15.04 14.09 -7.73
C ARG A 10 14.10 13.02 -7.17
N PHE A 11 14.50 11.75 -7.20
CA PHE A 11 13.76 10.64 -6.62
C PHE A 11 13.64 10.77 -5.09
N ALA A 12 14.71 11.18 -4.41
CA ALA A 12 14.68 11.30 -2.95
C ALA A 12 14.10 12.62 -2.43
N SER A 13 14.04 13.67 -3.24
CA SER A 13 13.30 14.88 -2.86
C SER A 13 11.79 14.66 -2.75
N PHE A 14 11.27 13.56 -3.28
CA PHE A 14 9.86 13.17 -3.13
C PHE A 14 9.58 12.43 -1.81
N LEU A 15 10.63 12.07 -1.05
CA LEU A 15 10.55 11.36 0.24
C LEU A 15 10.95 12.25 1.42
N GLY A 16 10.66 13.56 1.33
CA GLY A 16 11.00 14.52 2.37
C GLY A 16 10.33 14.23 3.73
N PRO A 17 10.94 14.69 4.84
CA PRO A 17 10.50 14.40 6.19
C PRO A 17 9.18 15.10 6.53
N PHE A 18 8.15 14.34 6.93
CA PHE A 18 6.96 14.90 7.57
C PHE A 18 7.28 15.23 9.03
N ASN A 19 7.79 16.44 9.25
CA ASN A 19 7.69 17.12 10.53
C ASN A 19 7.77 18.62 10.27
N VAL A 20 6.61 19.30 10.34
CA VAL A 20 6.36 20.62 10.95
C VAL A 20 4.90 20.96 10.68
N PHE A 21 4.05 20.95 11.71
CA PHE A 21 2.96 21.93 11.84
C PHE A 21 2.76 22.23 13.32
N SER A 22 3.62 23.10 13.84
CA SER A 22 3.44 23.81 15.10
C SER A 22 3.72 25.29 14.84
N SER A 23 2.95 25.91 13.93
CA SER A 23 2.81 27.37 13.81
C SER A 23 1.94 27.72 12.60
N SER A 24 0.62 27.50 12.70
CA SER A 24 -0.33 28.08 11.74
C SER A 24 -1.05 29.27 12.39
N PRO A 25 -1.22 30.41 11.70
CA PRO A 25 -1.91 31.57 12.24
C PRO A 25 -3.40 31.27 12.48
N PRO A 26 -4.03 31.91 13.49
CA PRO A 26 -5.38 31.59 13.96
C PRO A 26 -6.49 31.70 12.89
N SER A 27 -6.24 32.41 11.78
CA SER A 27 -7.15 32.50 10.64
C SER A 27 -7.22 31.22 9.79
N LEU A 28 -6.14 30.45 9.70
CA LEU A 28 -6.12 29.18 8.95
C LEU A 28 -6.78 28.04 9.73
N GLN A 29 -6.70 28.10 11.06
CA GLN A 29 -7.30 27.13 11.98
C GLN A 29 -8.84 27.21 11.93
N PHE A 30 -9.40 28.42 11.80
CA PHE A 30 -10.83 28.65 11.62
C PHE A 30 -11.34 28.07 10.29
N HIS A 31 -10.57 28.22 9.21
CA HIS A 31 -10.94 27.70 7.88
C HIS A 31 -10.91 26.17 7.83
N LEU A 32 -9.91 25.53 8.44
CA LEU A 32 -9.85 24.07 8.61
C LEU A 32 -11.00 23.54 9.48
N HIS A 33 -11.38 24.27 10.53
CA HIS A 33 -12.50 23.89 11.39
C HIS A 33 -13.85 23.97 10.67
N LEU A 34 -14.07 25.03 9.87
CA LEU A 34 -15.27 25.15 9.04
C LEU A 34 -15.36 24.05 7.98
N HIS A 35 -14.22 23.68 7.37
CA HIS A 35 -14.14 22.62 6.37
C HIS A 35 -14.33 21.22 6.97
N LEU A 36 -13.81 20.96 8.18
CA LEU A 36 -14.09 19.73 8.92
C LEU A 36 -15.57 19.64 9.33
N HIS A 37 -16.15 20.76 9.78
CA HIS A 37 -17.57 20.82 10.14
C HIS A 37 -18.46 20.52 8.94
N HIS A 38 -18.16 21.07 7.76
CA HIS A 38 -18.91 20.79 6.53
C HIS A 38 -18.78 19.32 6.07
N ARG A 39 -17.60 18.70 6.25
CA ARG A 39 -17.41 17.27 5.97
C ARG A 39 -18.19 16.38 6.94
N HIS A 40 -18.20 16.70 8.23
CA HIS A 40 -19.02 16.01 9.22
C HIS A 40 -20.51 16.14 8.92
N LEU A 41 -20.97 17.33 8.52
CA LEU A 41 -22.38 17.55 8.17
C LEU A 41 -22.78 16.74 6.93
N SER A 42 -21.92 16.68 5.91
CA SER A 42 -22.16 15.85 4.72
C SER A 42 -22.19 14.35 5.02
N LEU A 43 -21.35 13.89 5.95
CA LEU A 43 -21.34 12.50 6.40
C LEU A 43 -22.59 12.15 7.19
N LEU A 44 -23.06 13.08 8.04
CA LEU A 44 -24.29 12.91 8.82
C LEU A 44 -25.52 12.80 7.91
N PHE A 45 -25.58 13.64 6.87
CA PHE A 45 -26.62 13.56 5.84
C PHE A 45 -26.56 12.25 5.05
N ALA A 46 -25.37 11.76 4.71
CA ALA A 46 -25.20 10.49 4.01
C ALA A 46 -25.67 9.30 4.87
N ILE A 47 -25.37 9.32 6.17
CA ILE A 47 -25.82 8.29 7.13
C ILE A 47 -27.35 8.31 7.26
N LEU A 48 -27.96 9.49 7.46
CA LEU A 48 -29.40 9.63 7.54
C LEU A 48 -30.10 9.16 6.25
N PHE A 49 -29.55 9.51 5.09
CA PHE A 49 -30.07 9.08 3.79
C PHE A 49 -29.95 7.55 3.60
N LEU A 50 -28.84 6.93 4.00
CA LEU A 50 -28.69 5.47 3.97
C LEU A 50 -29.70 4.78 4.91
N THR A 51 -29.88 5.29 6.13
CA THR A 51 -30.87 4.71 7.06
C THR A 51 -32.30 4.82 6.52
N PHE A 52 -32.63 5.94 5.88
CA PHE A 52 -33.91 6.14 5.21
C PHE A 52 -34.11 5.20 4.01
N LEU A 53 -33.08 5.02 3.17
CA LEU A 53 -33.11 4.06 2.06
C LEU A 53 -33.24 2.61 2.55
N THR A 54 -32.57 2.25 3.64
CA THR A 54 -32.73 0.91 4.24
C THR A 54 -34.15 0.70 4.78
N ALA A 55 -34.76 1.73 5.39
CA ALA A 55 -36.14 1.66 5.85
C ALA A 55 -37.14 1.47 4.69
N LEU A 56 -36.87 2.10 3.53
CA LEU A 56 -37.64 1.91 2.30
C LEU A 56 -37.48 0.51 1.70
N PHE A 57 -36.25 -0.04 1.66
CA PHE A 57 -35.98 -1.35 1.07
C PHE A 57 -36.56 -2.51 1.89
N PHE A 58 -36.63 -2.38 3.21
CA PHE A 58 -37.17 -3.42 4.10
C PHE A 58 -38.67 -3.25 4.44
N ASN A 59 -39.33 -2.22 3.87
CA ASN A 59 -40.78 -2.02 3.91
C ASN A 59 -41.39 -2.12 5.33
N TYR A 60 -40.79 -1.42 6.30
CA TYR A 60 -41.35 -1.31 7.65
C TYR A 60 -42.55 -0.35 7.65
N SER A 61 -43.72 -0.87 8.01
CA SER A 61 -44.93 -0.06 8.22
C SER A 61 -44.94 0.57 9.63
N LEU A 62 -45.41 1.81 9.70
CA LEU A 62 -45.30 2.73 10.84
C LEU A 62 -46.18 2.51 12.10
N PRO A 63 -46.99 1.44 12.32
CA PRO A 63 -47.80 1.34 13.55
C PRO A 63 -47.45 0.16 14.48
N THR A 64 -46.17 -0.04 14.84
CA THR A 64 -45.79 -0.96 15.95
C THR A 64 -44.87 -0.33 17.01
N VAL A 65 -44.63 0.99 16.93
CA VAL A 65 -43.70 1.71 17.82
C VAL A 65 -44.38 2.18 19.13
N PHE A 66 -45.71 2.07 19.27
CA PHE A 66 -46.44 2.74 20.35
C PHE A 66 -46.81 1.87 21.58
N VAL A 67 -46.68 0.55 21.52
CA VAL A 67 -47.05 -0.34 22.66
C VAL A 67 -45.85 -0.77 23.51
N SER A 68 -44.62 -0.66 22.98
CA SER A 68 -43.40 -0.97 23.74
C SER A 68 -42.99 0.12 24.74
N PHE A 69 -43.53 1.33 24.59
CA PHE A 69 -43.09 2.52 25.34
C PHE A 69 -43.59 2.59 26.79
N VAL A 70 -44.60 1.79 27.17
CA VAL A 70 -45.20 1.84 28.53
C VAL A 70 -44.70 0.70 29.43
N HIS A 71 -44.18 -0.40 28.88
CA HIS A 71 -43.69 -1.52 29.69
C HIS A 71 -42.19 -1.42 30.04
N GLU A 72 -41.39 -0.63 29.29
CA GLU A 72 -39.99 -0.35 29.62
C GLU A 72 -39.80 0.83 30.60
N GLY A 73 -40.85 1.62 30.88
CA GLY A 73 -40.79 2.76 31.79
C GLY A 73 -40.65 2.40 33.27
N ILE A 74 -41.02 1.19 33.68
CA ILE A 74 -40.99 0.76 35.09
C ILE A 74 -39.64 0.14 35.49
N THR A 75 -38.87 -0.37 34.52
CA THR A 75 -37.53 -0.95 34.72
C THR A 75 -36.39 0.08 34.76
N LEU A 76 -36.67 1.37 34.51
CA LEU A 76 -35.64 2.42 34.53
C LEU A 76 -35.25 2.89 35.95
N ASN A 77 -36.11 2.72 36.97
CA ASN A 77 -35.78 3.13 38.34
C ASN A 77 -34.91 2.10 39.09
N SER A 78 -34.93 0.83 38.72
CA SER A 78 -34.02 -0.17 39.30
C SER A 78 -32.62 -0.10 38.68
N LEU A 79 -32.50 0.31 37.42
CA LEU A 79 -31.21 0.46 36.72
C LEU A 79 -30.44 1.73 37.13
N LEU A 80 -31.13 2.78 37.59
CA LEU A 80 -30.50 4.02 38.06
C LEU A 80 -29.66 3.82 39.32
N VAL A 81 -30.02 2.89 40.20
CA VAL A 81 -29.23 2.59 41.41
C VAL A 81 -27.97 1.77 41.07
N SER A 82 -28.02 0.96 40.01
CA SER A 82 -26.86 0.18 39.52
C SER A 82 -25.82 1.01 38.75
N GLN A 83 -26.16 2.21 38.30
CA GLN A 83 -25.27 3.08 37.51
C GLN A 83 -24.38 4.03 38.34
N THR A 84 -24.60 4.16 39.65
CA THR A 84 -23.73 5.02 40.48
C THR A 84 -22.35 4.39 40.74
N SER A 85 -22.20 3.08 40.53
CA SER A 85 -20.91 2.38 40.59
C SER A 85 -20.13 2.43 39.28
N SER A 86 -20.75 2.74 38.13
CA SER A 86 -20.06 2.81 36.83
C SER A 86 -19.45 4.19 36.53
N LEU A 87 -19.96 5.25 37.16
CA LEU A 87 -19.42 6.61 37.00
C LEU A 87 -18.06 6.80 37.73
N HIS A 88 -17.74 5.96 38.71
CA HIS A 88 -16.39 5.94 39.30
C HIS A 88 -15.36 5.26 38.36
N CYS A 89 -15.80 4.28 37.56
CA CYS A 89 -14.97 3.69 36.50
C CYS A 89 -14.71 4.66 35.34
N PHE A 90 -15.66 5.56 35.05
CA PHE A 90 -15.48 6.55 33.97
C PHE A 90 -14.46 7.64 34.34
N ALA A 91 -14.38 8.03 35.62
CA ALA A 91 -13.39 9.00 36.10
C ALA A 91 -11.93 8.47 36.10
N MET A 92 -11.73 7.17 36.33
CA MET A 92 -10.38 6.56 36.23
C MET A 92 -9.87 6.44 34.78
N ALA A 93 -10.77 6.44 33.78
CA ALA A 93 -10.38 6.41 32.38
C ALA A 93 -9.77 7.75 31.90
N ILE A 94 -10.07 8.87 32.57
CA ILE A 94 -9.58 10.20 32.17
C ILE A 94 -8.18 10.49 32.73
N SER A 95 -7.85 9.98 33.92
CA SER A 95 -6.52 10.17 34.54
C SER A 95 -5.46 9.16 34.09
N SER A 96 -5.83 8.18 33.25
CA SER A 96 -4.90 7.19 32.68
C SER A 96 -4.47 7.54 31.26
N SER A 97 -4.76 8.75 30.79
CA SER A 97 -4.20 9.30 29.55
C SER A 97 -2.73 9.73 29.71
N SER A 98 -1.93 8.96 30.44
CA SER A 98 -0.58 8.72 29.96
C SER A 98 -0.75 8.20 28.55
N PHE A 99 -0.19 8.89 27.57
CA PHE A 99 -0.06 8.37 26.21
C PHE A 99 0.58 6.99 26.33
N CYS A 100 -0.26 5.96 26.37
CA CYS A 100 0.16 4.62 26.03
C CYS A 100 0.47 4.76 24.55
N SER A 101 1.72 5.12 24.26
CA SER A 101 2.40 4.59 23.10
C SER A 101 2.31 3.08 23.25
N SER A 102 1.17 2.50 22.87
CA SER A 102 1.20 1.25 22.16
C SER A 102 1.99 1.57 20.89
N SER A 103 3.32 1.62 21.03
CA SER A 103 4.11 0.92 20.05
C SER A 103 3.55 -0.51 20.10
N SER A 104 2.55 -0.79 19.26
CA SER A 104 2.83 -1.87 18.35
C SER A 104 4.20 -1.50 17.82
N SER A 105 5.23 -2.18 18.33
CA SER A 105 6.32 -2.50 17.45
C SER A 105 5.63 -3.21 16.29
N PHE A 106 5.08 -2.45 15.34
CA PHE A 106 5.19 -2.83 13.96
C PHE A 106 6.65 -3.24 13.89
N GLU A 107 6.89 -4.55 13.77
CA GLU A 107 8.21 -5.01 13.35
C GLU A 107 8.56 -4.06 12.22
N ARG A 108 9.59 -3.23 12.43
CA ARG A 108 9.90 -2.16 11.49
C ARG A 108 10.16 -2.86 10.17
N GLY A 109 9.18 -2.78 9.27
CA GLY A 109 9.26 -3.35 7.95
C GLY A 109 10.30 -2.59 7.13
N TYR A 110 10.29 -2.81 5.83
CA TYR A 110 11.14 -2.05 4.94
C TYR A 110 10.38 -0.82 4.44
N ASP A 111 11.10 0.27 4.22
CA ASP A 111 10.54 1.39 3.48
C ASP A 111 10.38 0.98 2.01
N VAL A 112 11.39 0.30 1.46
CA VAL A 112 11.45 -0.08 0.05
C VAL A 112 11.77 -1.56 -0.10
N PHE A 113 11.00 -2.25 -0.92
CA PHE A 113 11.38 -3.51 -1.56
C PHE A 113 11.95 -3.22 -2.94
N LEU A 114 13.14 -3.74 -3.26
CA LEU A 114 13.80 -3.55 -4.54
C LEU A 114 13.84 -4.87 -5.33
N SER A 115 12.96 -5.00 -6.34
CA SER A 115 12.94 -6.13 -7.27
C SER A 115 13.70 -5.78 -8.55
N PHE A 116 14.59 -6.66 -8.98
CA PHE A 116 15.43 -6.44 -10.16
C PHE A 116 15.94 -7.77 -10.72
N ARG A 117 16.34 -7.77 -11.99
CA ARG A 117 17.13 -8.86 -12.55
C ARG A 117 18.58 -8.64 -12.17
N GLY A 118 19.11 -9.51 -11.32
CA GLY A 118 20.45 -9.34 -10.78
C GLY A 118 21.56 -9.70 -11.76
N GLU A 119 21.27 -10.47 -12.81
CA GLU A 119 22.20 -10.64 -13.94
C GLU A 119 22.44 -9.31 -14.69
N ASP A 120 21.39 -8.50 -14.84
CA ASP A 120 21.44 -7.28 -15.64
C ASP A 120 21.98 -6.09 -14.82
N THR A 121 21.55 -5.95 -13.57
CA THR A 121 21.66 -4.67 -12.85
C THR A 121 22.34 -4.69 -11.49
N ARG A 122 22.65 -5.88 -10.92
CA ARG A 122 23.16 -6.02 -9.54
C ARG A 122 24.38 -5.14 -9.26
N ASN A 123 25.40 -5.25 -10.10
CA ASN A 123 26.70 -4.63 -9.85
C ASN A 123 26.84 -3.21 -10.45
N ASN A 124 25.76 -2.65 -11.00
CA ASN A 124 25.77 -1.34 -11.65
C ASN A 124 24.66 -0.45 -11.06
N PHE A 125 23.62 -0.13 -11.83
CA PHE A 125 22.46 0.66 -11.48
C PHE A 125 21.84 0.29 -10.13
N THR A 126 21.54 -0.98 -9.88
CA THR A 126 20.86 -1.40 -8.64
C THR A 126 21.76 -1.23 -7.42
N ALA A 127 23.06 -1.54 -7.51
CA ALA A 127 24.01 -1.27 -6.43
C ALA A 127 24.09 0.23 -6.09
N HIS A 128 24.12 1.09 -7.11
CA HIS A 128 24.12 2.54 -6.90
C HIS A 128 22.80 3.03 -6.28
N LEU A 129 21.66 2.59 -6.82
CA LEU A 129 20.35 2.94 -6.29
C LEU A 129 20.21 2.52 -4.83
N TYR A 130 20.57 1.28 -4.50
CA TYR A 130 20.55 0.75 -3.14
C TYR A 130 21.43 1.57 -2.19
N LYS A 131 22.67 1.88 -2.61
CA LYS A 131 23.59 2.71 -1.81
C LYS A 131 23.02 4.09 -1.54
N GLU A 132 22.40 4.72 -2.54
CA GLU A 132 21.82 6.06 -2.42
C GLU A 132 20.59 6.08 -1.51
N LEU A 133 19.72 5.08 -1.60
CA LEU A 133 18.60 4.89 -0.68
C LEU A 133 19.09 4.77 0.77
N ARG A 134 20.08 3.90 1.00
CA ARG A 134 20.68 3.69 2.33
C ARG A 134 21.37 4.94 2.87
N THR A 135 22.07 5.69 2.02
CA THR A 135 22.72 6.96 2.39
C THR A 135 21.70 8.00 2.86
N LYS A 136 20.46 7.93 2.37
CA LYS A 136 19.36 8.81 2.77
C LYS A 136 18.53 8.26 3.94
N GLY A 137 18.99 7.19 4.59
CA GLY A 137 18.33 6.58 5.75
C GLY A 137 17.10 5.73 5.41
N ILE A 138 16.89 5.38 4.13
CA ILE A 138 15.74 4.58 3.70
C ILE A 138 16.06 3.10 3.90
N ASN A 139 15.28 2.43 4.75
CA ASN A 139 15.41 1.00 5.04
C ASN A 139 14.97 0.18 3.82
N THR A 140 15.91 -0.34 3.06
CA THR A 140 15.65 -1.01 1.77
C THR A 140 15.97 -2.50 1.87
N PHE A 141 15.02 -3.35 1.52
CA PHE A 141 15.25 -4.76 1.21
C PHE A 141 15.63 -4.90 -0.26
N ILE A 142 16.64 -5.73 -0.54
CA ILE A 142 17.12 -6.00 -1.89
C ILE A 142 16.88 -7.47 -2.22
N ASP A 143 16.06 -7.76 -3.22
CA ASP A 143 15.89 -9.14 -3.69
C ASP A 143 17.10 -9.54 -4.53
N ASP A 144 18.04 -10.20 -3.89
CA ASP A 144 19.18 -10.77 -4.59
C ASP A 144 18.75 -12.10 -5.22
N ASP A 145 18.34 -12.06 -6.48
CA ASP A 145 17.94 -13.24 -7.29
C ASP A 145 19.01 -14.35 -7.45
N LYS A 146 20.21 -14.19 -6.86
CA LYS A 146 21.26 -15.22 -6.78
C LYS A 146 21.30 -15.94 -5.44
N LEU A 147 20.68 -15.42 -4.39
CA LEU A 147 20.86 -15.94 -3.03
C LEU A 147 19.95 -17.11 -2.66
N ASP A 148 18.83 -17.35 -3.34
CA ASP A 148 17.97 -18.51 -3.05
C ASP A 148 17.64 -19.32 -4.31
N ARG A 149 18.50 -20.31 -4.63
CA ARG A 149 18.15 -21.39 -5.55
C ARG A 149 17.13 -22.34 -4.89
N GLY A 150 15.89 -21.89 -4.76
CA GLY A 150 14.73 -22.69 -4.39
C GLY A 150 13.55 -22.30 -5.28
N GLN A 151 12.76 -23.26 -5.75
CA GLN A 151 11.65 -23.00 -6.70
C GLN A 151 10.47 -22.22 -6.09
N VAL A 152 10.54 -21.87 -4.80
CA VAL A 152 9.44 -21.30 -4.01
C VAL A 152 9.94 -20.01 -3.36
N ILE A 153 9.18 -18.91 -3.52
CA ILE A 153 9.42 -17.64 -2.83
C ILE A 153 9.54 -17.93 -1.32
N SER A 154 10.67 -17.56 -0.71
CA SER A 154 10.87 -17.82 0.71
C SER A 154 9.84 -17.04 1.54
N PRO A 155 9.34 -17.58 2.67
CA PRO A 155 8.43 -16.85 3.54
C PRO A 155 8.98 -15.49 3.99
N ALA A 156 10.31 -15.40 4.14
CA ALA A 156 11.01 -14.16 4.45
C ALA A 156 10.89 -13.13 3.32
N LEU A 157 11.02 -13.56 2.06
CA LEU A 157 10.86 -12.69 0.89
C LEU A 157 9.40 -12.21 0.75
N VAL A 158 8.42 -13.11 0.93
CA VAL A 158 6.99 -12.73 0.97
C VAL A 158 6.75 -11.68 2.06
N ALA A 159 7.26 -11.91 3.27
CA ALA A 159 7.12 -10.96 4.37
C ALA A 159 7.81 -9.63 4.07
N ALA A 160 8.96 -9.63 3.39
CA ALA A 160 9.63 -8.40 2.99
C ALA A 160 8.78 -7.60 1.98
N ILE A 161 8.16 -8.26 0.99
CA ILE A 161 7.24 -7.61 0.04
C ILE A 161 6.03 -7.05 0.78
N GLU A 162 5.38 -7.86 1.62
CA GLU A 162 4.14 -7.48 2.31
C GLU A 162 4.32 -6.35 3.33
N ASN A 163 5.49 -6.30 3.99
CA ASN A 163 5.82 -5.29 5.00
C ASN A 163 6.58 -4.08 4.43
N SER A 164 6.67 -3.96 3.10
CA SER A 164 7.29 -2.80 2.45
C SER A 164 6.27 -1.70 2.13
N MET A 165 6.60 -0.44 2.40
CA MET A 165 5.74 0.69 2.03
C MET A 165 5.74 0.97 0.53
N PHE A 166 6.89 0.76 -0.11
CA PHE A 166 7.09 0.93 -1.54
C PHE A 166 7.75 -0.30 -2.15
N SER A 167 7.43 -0.56 -3.42
CA SER A 167 8.16 -1.52 -4.25
C SER A 167 8.72 -0.78 -5.45
N ILE A 168 10.05 -0.75 -5.57
CA ILE A 168 10.76 -0.27 -6.76
C ILE A 168 11.07 -1.48 -7.63
N ILE A 169 10.66 -1.43 -8.89
CA ILE A 169 10.84 -2.54 -9.83
C ILE A 169 11.74 -2.06 -10.96
N VAL A 170 12.94 -2.64 -11.06
CA VAL A 170 13.91 -2.34 -12.11
C VAL A 170 13.70 -3.31 -13.27
N LEU A 171 12.81 -2.93 -14.19
CA LEU A 171 12.50 -3.66 -15.42
C LEU A 171 13.67 -3.51 -16.39
N SER A 172 14.44 -4.58 -16.55
CA SER A 172 15.62 -4.68 -17.42
C SER A 172 15.40 -5.73 -18.51
N GLU A 173 16.28 -5.79 -19.51
CA GLU A 173 16.13 -6.58 -20.73
C GLU A 173 15.76 -8.05 -20.46
N ASN A 174 16.39 -8.68 -19.46
CA ASN A 174 16.17 -10.09 -19.12
C ASN A 174 15.28 -10.30 -17.90
N TYR A 175 14.53 -9.27 -17.45
CA TYR A 175 13.68 -9.39 -16.26
C TYR A 175 12.66 -10.53 -16.38
N ALA A 176 11.94 -10.61 -17.51
CA ALA A 176 10.94 -11.66 -17.74
C ALA A 176 11.54 -13.07 -17.97
N SER A 177 12.86 -13.19 -18.17
CA SER A 177 13.51 -14.51 -18.27
C SER A 177 13.55 -15.23 -16.92
N SER A 178 13.53 -14.47 -15.81
CA SER A 178 13.52 -15.01 -14.46
C SER A 178 12.10 -15.28 -14.01
N ARG A 179 11.75 -16.56 -13.83
CA ARG A 179 10.48 -16.95 -13.19
C ARG A 179 10.34 -16.27 -11.82
N TRP A 180 11.42 -16.19 -11.05
CA TRP A 180 11.41 -15.57 -9.73
C TRP A 180 10.94 -14.12 -9.80
N CYS A 181 11.57 -13.30 -10.65
CA CYS A 181 11.20 -11.89 -10.83
C CYS A 181 9.72 -11.72 -11.25
N LEU A 182 9.19 -12.63 -12.08
CA LEU A 182 7.77 -12.60 -12.46
C LEU A 182 6.84 -12.95 -11.31
N GLU A 183 7.21 -13.91 -10.45
CA GLU A 183 6.43 -14.28 -9.26
C GLU A 183 6.45 -13.17 -8.20
N GLU A 184 7.58 -12.51 -8.02
CA GLU A 184 7.68 -11.32 -7.18
C GLU A 184 6.78 -10.19 -7.69
N LEU A 185 6.80 -9.92 -8.99
CA LEU A 185 6.00 -8.88 -9.61
C LEU A 185 4.51 -9.11 -9.34
N VAL A 186 4.03 -10.35 -9.49
CA VAL A 186 2.65 -10.72 -9.16
C VAL A 186 2.35 -10.41 -7.70
N LYS A 187 3.22 -10.84 -6.78
CA LYS A 187 3.02 -10.61 -5.34
C LYS A 187 3.03 -9.12 -4.97
N ILE A 188 3.89 -8.33 -5.60
CA ILE A 188 3.95 -6.88 -5.41
C ILE A 188 2.63 -6.23 -5.86
N LEU A 189 2.09 -6.62 -7.01
CA LEU A 189 0.81 -6.09 -7.50
C LEU A 189 -0.38 -6.53 -6.62
N GLU A 190 -0.36 -7.76 -6.08
CA GLU A 190 -1.33 -8.16 -5.06
C GLU A 190 -1.24 -7.27 -3.81
N CYS A 191 -0.05 -6.95 -3.33
CA CYS A 191 0.15 -6.06 -2.17
C CYS A 191 -0.25 -4.61 -2.48
N LYS A 192 -0.05 -4.16 -3.72
CA LYS A 192 -0.52 -2.86 -4.19
C LYS A 192 -2.04 -2.73 -4.01
N GLU A 193 -2.79 -3.75 -4.43
CA GLU A 193 -4.26 -3.73 -4.34
C GLU A 193 -4.78 -4.02 -2.93
N SER A 194 -4.20 -5.01 -2.22
CA SER A 194 -4.71 -5.45 -0.92
C SER A 194 -4.22 -4.63 0.27
N ARG A 195 -3.04 -4.01 0.17
CA ARG A 195 -2.37 -3.29 1.28
C ARG A 195 -2.09 -1.82 0.97
N GLY A 196 -2.40 -1.35 -0.24
CA GLY A 196 -2.13 0.03 -0.66
C GLY A 196 -0.64 0.34 -0.84
N GLN A 197 0.20 -0.68 -1.02
CA GLN A 197 1.62 -0.51 -1.29
C GLN A 197 1.83 0.33 -2.57
N ARG A 198 2.80 1.26 -2.56
CA ARG A 198 3.12 2.06 -3.75
C ARG A 198 4.13 1.35 -4.64
N VAL A 199 3.82 1.25 -5.94
CA VAL A 199 4.69 0.59 -6.91
C VAL A 199 5.31 1.61 -7.86
N LEU A 200 6.63 1.55 -8.02
CA LEU A 200 7.45 2.51 -8.73
C LEU A 200 8.31 1.80 -9.79
N PRO A 201 7.85 1.68 -11.04
CA PRO A 201 8.63 1.06 -12.10
C PRO A 201 9.75 1.97 -12.61
N ILE A 202 10.91 1.36 -12.84
CA ILE A 202 12.05 1.92 -13.56
C ILE A 202 12.29 1.03 -14.78
N PHE A 203 12.11 1.57 -15.97
CA PHE A 203 12.43 0.93 -17.24
C PHE A 203 13.90 1.18 -17.56
N TYR A 204 14.75 0.21 -17.22
CA TYR A 204 16.19 0.30 -17.34
C TYR A 204 16.67 -0.24 -18.69
N ASN A 205 17.02 0.66 -19.61
CA ASN A 205 17.44 0.38 -20.99
C ASN A 205 16.46 -0.47 -21.79
N VAL A 206 15.17 -0.42 -21.44
CA VAL A 206 14.09 -1.12 -22.14
C VAL A 206 12.99 -0.15 -22.52
N ASP A 207 12.27 -0.46 -23.60
CA ASP A 207 11.08 0.31 -23.95
C ASP A 207 9.90 -0.05 -23.05
N PRO A 208 9.25 0.92 -22.37
CA PRO A 208 8.03 0.64 -21.63
C PRO A 208 6.95 -0.03 -22.50
N SER A 209 6.94 0.25 -23.80
CA SER A 209 6.01 -0.37 -24.75
C SER A 209 6.35 -1.84 -25.04
N ASP A 210 7.63 -2.22 -25.02
CA ASP A 210 8.05 -3.62 -25.13
C ASP A 210 7.62 -4.43 -23.91
N VAL A 211 7.72 -3.86 -22.71
CA VAL A 211 7.21 -4.50 -21.48
C VAL A 211 5.69 -4.64 -21.55
N ARG A 212 4.99 -3.58 -21.94
CA ARG A 212 3.52 -3.51 -21.95
C ARG A 212 2.88 -4.43 -23.00
N LYS A 213 3.51 -4.56 -24.16
CA LYS A 213 3.02 -5.35 -25.31
C LYS A 213 3.73 -6.69 -25.45
N HIS A 214 4.62 -7.02 -24.50
CA HIS A 214 5.41 -8.25 -24.48
C HIS A 214 6.20 -8.45 -25.78
N MET A 215 6.87 -7.40 -26.25
CA MET A 215 7.68 -7.42 -27.47
C MET A 215 9.17 -7.68 -27.14
N GLY A 216 9.95 -8.00 -28.17
CA GLY A 216 11.38 -8.25 -28.05
C GLY A 216 11.70 -9.32 -27.00
N LYS A 217 12.66 -9.02 -26.12
CA LYS A 217 13.15 -9.95 -25.09
C LYS A 217 12.10 -10.38 -24.08
N PHE A 218 11.11 -9.54 -23.79
CA PHE A 218 10.00 -9.90 -22.92
C PHE A 218 9.11 -10.95 -23.57
N GLY A 219 8.81 -10.79 -24.87
CA GLY A 219 8.03 -11.76 -25.65
C GLY A 219 8.74 -13.10 -25.79
N GLU A 220 10.03 -13.09 -26.14
CA GLU A 220 10.89 -14.27 -26.24
C GLU A 220 10.91 -15.06 -24.92
N ALA A 221 11.08 -14.37 -23.80
CA ALA A 221 11.11 -14.98 -22.47
C ALA A 221 9.77 -15.63 -22.09
N LEU A 222 8.66 -14.95 -22.35
CA LEU A 222 7.32 -15.47 -22.04
C LEU A 222 6.96 -16.68 -22.91
N ALA A 223 7.31 -16.67 -24.20
CA ALA A 223 7.12 -17.82 -25.09
C ALA A 223 7.92 -19.05 -24.58
N LYS A 224 9.17 -18.84 -24.14
CA LYS A 224 9.98 -19.91 -23.54
C LYS A 224 9.34 -20.46 -22.26
N HIS A 225 8.71 -19.62 -21.44
CA HIS A 225 7.95 -20.09 -20.29
C HIS A 225 6.71 -20.90 -20.69
N GLU A 226 5.97 -20.50 -21.72
CA GLU A 226 4.82 -21.27 -22.23
C GLU A 226 5.21 -22.69 -22.68
N GLU A 227 6.38 -22.82 -23.32
CA GLU A 227 6.92 -24.13 -23.72
C GLU A 227 7.28 -25.02 -22.50
N ASN A 228 7.83 -24.41 -21.44
CA ASN A 228 8.23 -25.12 -20.22
C ASN A 228 7.05 -25.44 -19.30
N PHE A 229 5.94 -24.70 -19.41
CA PHE A 229 4.77 -24.80 -18.52
C PHE A 229 3.48 -25.08 -19.31
N LYS A 230 3.53 -25.99 -20.29
CA LYS A 230 2.35 -26.34 -21.11
C LYS A 230 1.13 -26.76 -20.30
N GLU A 231 1.32 -27.35 -19.12
CA GLU A 231 0.24 -27.74 -18.20
C GLU A 231 -0.28 -26.58 -17.34
N ASN A 232 0.41 -25.43 -17.33
CA ASN A 232 0.09 -24.29 -16.47
C ASN A 232 0.11 -22.96 -17.24
N MET A 233 -0.50 -22.95 -18.44
CA MET A 233 -0.61 -21.75 -19.28
C MET A 233 -1.27 -20.57 -18.55
N GLY A 234 -2.16 -20.85 -17.58
CA GLY A 234 -2.77 -19.81 -16.74
C GLY A 234 -1.75 -18.96 -15.99
N ARG A 235 -0.60 -19.52 -15.62
CA ARG A 235 0.47 -18.76 -14.93
C ARG A 235 1.18 -17.79 -15.84
N VAL A 236 1.47 -18.17 -17.09
CA VAL A 236 2.09 -17.24 -18.03
C VAL A 236 1.16 -16.08 -18.35
N GLN A 237 -0.16 -16.34 -18.45
CA GLN A 237 -1.13 -15.26 -18.61
C GLN A 237 -1.12 -14.29 -17.42
N ILE A 238 -1.06 -14.79 -16.18
CA ILE A 238 -0.93 -13.94 -14.98
C ILE A 238 0.33 -13.07 -15.07
N TRP A 239 1.46 -13.62 -15.53
CA TRP A 239 2.70 -12.84 -15.70
C TRP A 239 2.57 -11.79 -16.82
N ARG A 240 1.91 -12.10 -17.93
CA ARG A 240 1.61 -11.12 -19.00
C ARG A 240 0.77 -9.97 -18.46
N ASP A 241 -0.26 -10.27 -17.68
CA ASP A 241 -1.13 -9.28 -17.09
C ASP A 241 -0.38 -8.41 -16.08
N ALA A 242 0.47 -9.02 -15.24
CA ALA A 242 1.31 -8.31 -14.28
C ALA A 242 2.30 -7.35 -14.97
N LEU A 243 3.00 -7.80 -16.01
CA LEU A 243 3.90 -6.95 -16.82
C LEU A 243 3.15 -5.79 -17.49
N THR A 244 1.95 -6.05 -18.00
CA THR A 244 1.10 -5.02 -18.61
C THR A 244 0.68 -3.98 -17.57
N GLN A 245 0.21 -4.44 -16.41
CA GLN A 245 -0.23 -3.57 -15.32
C GLN A 245 0.90 -2.68 -14.82
N VAL A 246 2.08 -3.25 -14.51
CA VAL A 246 3.21 -2.46 -14.02
C VAL A 246 3.72 -1.47 -15.08
N ALA A 247 3.70 -1.85 -16.37
CA ALA A 247 4.12 -0.97 -17.46
C ALA A 247 3.13 0.19 -17.73
N ASN A 248 1.92 0.12 -17.20
CA ASN A 248 0.92 1.18 -17.24
C ASN A 248 1.02 2.16 -16.06
N LEU A 249 1.81 1.84 -15.02
CA LEU A 249 2.04 2.76 -13.91
C LEU A 249 3.00 3.89 -14.32
N SER A 250 2.90 5.03 -13.63
CA SER A 250 3.86 6.12 -13.79
C SER A 250 5.23 5.69 -13.25
N GLY A 251 6.28 5.88 -14.06
CA GLY A 251 7.64 5.46 -13.73
C GLY A 251 8.70 6.23 -14.50
N TRP A 252 9.93 5.75 -14.44
CA TRP A 252 11.09 6.38 -15.10
C TRP A 252 11.64 5.51 -16.22
N ASP A 253 11.79 6.08 -17.41
CA ASP A 253 12.50 5.47 -18.53
C ASP A 253 13.94 5.99 -18.54
N SER A 254 14.93 5.11 -18.34
CA SER A 254 16.34 5.51 -18.29
C SER A 254 16.89 5.99 -19.64
N ARG A 255 16.15 5.79 -20.73
CA ARG A 255 16.51 6.24 -22.08
C ARG A 255 16.07 7.67 -22.34
N ASN A 256 15.03 8.14 -21.66
CA ASN A 256 14.52 9.51 -21.74
C ASN A 256 15.32 10.39 -20.77
N LYS A 257 16.28 11.14 -21.31
CA LYS A 257 17.20 12.00 -20.55
C LYS A 257 16.54 13.26 -20.02
#